data_AF-A0A7X6P773-F1
#
_entry.id   AF-A0A7X6P773-F1
#
_cell.length_a   1.000
_cell.length_b   1.000
_cell.length_c   1.000
_cell.angle_alpha   90.00
_cell.angle_beta   90.00
_cell.angle_gamma   90.00
#
_symmetry.space_group_name_H-M   'P 1'
#
loop_
_entity.id
_entity.type
_entity.pdbx_description
1 polymer ?
#
loop_
_entity_poly.entity_id
_entity_poly.type
_entity_poly.pdbx_seq_one_letter_code
_entity_poly.pdbx_strand_id
1 'polypeptide(L)'
;MRKLLYFIISVVLITTSISTPTSAITDPRFFSSNNILFYDDECLPESGISAVLLAGNDNTEKILNFFMRKGLNLAQAAGIVGNIMQESGLKPDIEQGGKTVDSDYIPKNGVGFGLVQWTFTDRQAPLVKHVKDMGVPITDLGGQLSFIWEELNGGYLSTLNKLRSTDDPVEAAVIFHDGYERSADTPSQVKSVRGGNSQKVYDQYKDAPALAGSSAEDELRNPGGDPDDSPEAGRSLGKVYVLGDSITEGAASVYDKRMRESGASDVMVSYSGGGNLDNAGTTGTRRSGLDSIKADKDYIEKADTIVIAHGTNNMSHTRSADVVIKETVEAIKNTGTNGSIYWVDVAITNKGPSNYMPIARDVNKSIYRNKESGYQTVSWSKTVDPNYDPVSSSDPVKHNSQLIAGDGIHLTSEGNEKLVESVINTIKNGGNGDDRSKTDCNTTGFAGGNFNETLKHYAWSEWKGLDTKPRQEYKDAFTKAKSNGLYIGGLKHPGIDCGGFVTLLVRDSGFDKDYNYGGKGGPTSSQQKWASENWETLGSSASIDPASLQPGDVAINNGHTFIFVGDVPGFEANIASASLDERAPMADPQQKATQPGFTWFRKK
;
A
#
# COMPACT_ATOMS: atom_id res chain seq x y z
N MET A 1 -64.16 45.10 32.79
CA MET A 1 -63.09 45.66 33.63
C MET A 1 -62.42 44.53 34.40
N ARG A 2 -61.06 44.48 34.39
CA ARG A 2 -60.06 44.03 35.41
C ARG A 2 -60.52 43.04 36.52
N LYS A 3 -59.73 42.07 37.06
CA LYS A 3 -58.35 41.53 36.94
C LYS A 3 -58.24 40.39 38.00
N LEU A 4 -57.12 39.61 37.93
CA LEU A 4 -56.50 38.67 38.91
C LEU A 4 -57.00 37.21 38.97
N LEU A 5 -56.19 36.16 39.18
CA LEU A 5 -54.77 35.76 38.96
C LEU A 5 -54.61 34.36 39.64
N TYR A 6 -53.77 33.48 39.06
CA TYR A 6 -53.02 32.34 39.66
C TYR A 6 -53.81 31.12 40.21
N PHE A 7 -53.38 29.85 40.11
CA PHE A 7 -52.10 29.18 39.78
C PHE A 7 -52.45 27.73 39.38
N ILE A 8 -51.81 27.11 38.36
CA ILE A 8 -51.94 25.66 38.08
C ILE A 8 -50.56 25.01 38.10
N ILE A 9 -50.43 23.99 38.94
CA ILE A 9 -49.25 23.14 39.11
C ILE A 9 -49.34 21.99 38.09
N SER A 10 -48.34 21.87 37.21
CA SER A 10 -48.13 20.70 36.35
C SER A 10 -47.17 19.72 37.01
N VAL A 11 -47.59 18.46 37.16
CA VAL A 11 -46.75 17.33 37.56
C VAL A 11 -46.24 16.65 36.29
N VAL A 12 -44.92 16.59 36.15
CA VAL A 12 -44.22 15.90 35.05
C VAL A 12 -43.87 14.48 35.50
N LEU A 13 -44.40 13.48 34.80
CA LEU A 13 -44.00 12.07 34.90
C LEU A 13 -42.85 11.82 33.93
N ILE A 14 -41.67 11.50 34.46
CA ILE A 14 -40.49 11.10 33.70
C ILE A 14 -40.49 9.57 33.61
N THR A 15 -40.74 9.03 32.42
CA THR A 15 -40.48 7.62 32.11
C THR A 15 -39.06 7.47 31.62
N THR A 16 -38.21 6.83 32.41
CA THR A 16 -36.87 6.42 31.99
C THR A 16 -36.97 5.12 31.20
N SER A 17 -36.78 5.20 29.89
CA SER A 17 -36.52 4.04 29.04
C SER A 17 -35.10 3.56 29.34
N ILE A 18 -34.97 2.39 29.96
CA ILE A 18 -33.68 1.71 30.09
C ILE A 18 -33.37 1.12 28.72
N SER A 19 -32.51 1.80 27.97
CA SER A 19 -31.90 1.26 26.76
C SER A 19 -30.98 0.12 27.17
N THR A 20 -31.37 -1.14 26.97
CA THR A 20 -30.40 -2.23 26.91
C THR A 20 -29.45 -1.93 25.76
N PRO A 21 -28.12 -1.96 25.93
CA PRO A 21 -27.22 -1.85 24.80
C PRO A 21 -27.51 -3.01 23.87
N THR A 22 -27.97 -2.71 22.66
CA THR A 22 -28.04 -3.70 21.58
C THR A 22 -26.60 -4.04 21.23
N SER A 23 -26.08 -5.11 21.82
CA SER A 23 -24.88 -5.76 21.28
C SER A 23 -25.19 -6.10 19.83
N ALA A 24 -24.34 -5.67 18.91
CA ALA A 24 -24.41 -6.07 17.52
C ALA A 24 -24.47 -7.61 17.49
N ILE A 25 -25.56 -8.15 16.96
CA ILE A 25 -25.60 -9.55 16.56
C ILE A 25 -24.62 -9.64 15.38
N THR A 26 -23.41 -10.12 15.66
CA THR A 26 -22.48 -10.61 14.66
C THR A 26 -23.10 -11.87 14.07
N ASP A 27 -23.97 -11.75 13.06
CA ASP A 27 -24.55 -12.91 12.39
C ASP A 27 -23.48 -13.61 11.54
N PRO A 28 -22.98 -14.78 11.95
CA PRO A 28 -21.86 -15.45 11.25
C PRO A 28 -22.26 -15.95 9.86
N ARG A 29 -23.57 -16.07 9.57
CA ARG A 29 -24.09 -16.54 8.27
C ARG A 29 -24.04 -15.46 7.18
N PHE A 30 -23.91 -14.19 7.55
CA PHE A 30 -23.77 -13.09 6.59
C PHE A 30 -22.37 -13.08 5.93
N PHE A 31 -21.33 -13.47 6.69
CA PHE A 31 -19.93 -13.41 6.23
C PHE A 31 -19.51 -14.62 5.39
N SER A 32 -20.10 -15.80 5.60
CA SER A 32 -19.83 -16.99 4.78
C SER A 32 -20.38 -16.88 3.34
N SER A 33 -21.26 -15.93 3.08
CA SER A 33 -22.04 -15.82 1.84
C SER A 33 -21.47 -14.81 0.83
N ASN A 34 -20.47 -13.99 1.22
CA ASN A 34 -20.01 -12.83 0.44
C ASN A 34 -18.51 -12.83 0.07
N ASN A 35 -17.80 -13.96 0.16
CA ASN A 35 -16.41 -14.06 -0.29
C ASN A 35 -15.41 -13.07 0.33
N ILE A 36 -15.76 -12.41 1.45
CA ILE A 36 -14.83 -11.56 2.20
C ILE A 36 -14.14 -12.45 3.24
N LEU A 37 -12.86 -12.72 3.04
CA LEU A 37 -12.05 -13.57 3.92
C LEU A 37 -11.16 -12.79 4.87
N PHE A 38 -11.13 -11.45 4.80
CA PHE A 38 -10.51 -10.62 5.82
C PHE A 38 -10.97 -9.17 5.72
N TYR A 39 -11.19 -8.53 6.88
CA TYR A 39 -11.15 -7.10 7.09
C TYR A 39 -9.94 -6.85 7.99
N ASP A 40 -8.91 -6.17 7.46
CA ASP A 40 -7.71 -5.75 8.19
C ASP A 40 -7.74 -4.22 8.28
N ASP A 41 -7.52 -3.66 9.47
CA ASP A 41 -7.37 -2.22 9.72
C ASP A 41 -5.91 -1.74 9.61
N GLU A 42 -4.98 -2.60 9.17
CA GLU A 42 -3.57 -2.25 8.94
C GLU A 42 -3.18 -2.20 7.44
N CYS A 43 -2.74 -1.02 7.02
CA CYS A 43 -2.25 -0.72 5.67
C CYS A 43 -0.97 -1.51 5.31
N LEU A 44 -1.07 -2.41 4.33
CA LEU A 44 0.08 -2.87 3.55
C LEU A 44 0.26 -2.00 2.29
N PRO A 45 1.47 -1.54 1.95
CA PRO A 45 1.73 -0.82 0.70
C PRO A 45 1.93 -1.80 -0.47
N GLU A 46 1.16 -1.61 -1.55
CA GLU A 46 1.34 -2.32 -2.82
C GLU A 46 2.44 -1.67 -3.67
N SER A 47 3.46 -2.45 -4.05
CA SER A 47 4.14 -2.34 -5.34
C SER A 47 4.93 -3.61 -5.61
N GLY A 48 4.40 -4.46 -6.51
CA GLY A 48 5.14 -5.56 -7.11
C GLY A 48 4.49 -6.94 -7.12
N ILE A 49 3.15 -7.07 -7.26
CA ILE A 49 2.55 -8.32 -7.79
C ILE A 49 1.34 -7.94 -8.65
N SER A 50 1.42 -8.15 -9.97
CA SER A 50 0.21 -8.43 -10.75
C SER A 50 -0.28 -9.81 -10.32
N ALA A 51 -0.99 -9.87 -9.19
CA ALA A 51 -1.64 -11.09 -8.77
C ALA A 51 -2.81 -11.28 -9.73
N VAL A 52 -2.76 -12.37 -10.50
CA VAL A 52 -3.95 -12.88 -11.18
C VAL A 52 -5.04 -12.98 -10.11
N LEU A 53 -6.10 -12.19 -10.25
CA LEU A 53 -7.34 -12.46 -9.55
C LEU A 53 -7.87 -13.76 -10.14
N LEU A 54 -7.79 -14.84 -9.36
CA LEU A 54 -8.51 -16.08 -9.64
C LEU A 54 -9.93 -15.91 -9.04
N ALA A 55 -10.98 -16.20 -9.81
CA ALA A 55 -12.40 -16.08 -9.43
C ALA A 55 -12.82 -17.13 -8.37
N GLY A 56 -12.45 -16.90 -7.12
CA GLY A 56 -12.70 -17.79 -5.97
C GLY A 56 -14.14 -18.21 -5.70
N ASN A 57 -14.57 -19.41 -6.11
CA ASN A 57 -15.82 -20.04 -5.64
C ASN A 57 -15.58 -21.11 -4.54
N ASP A 58 -14.36 -21.63 -4.37
CA ASP A 58 -14.02 -22.69 -3.42
C ASP A 58 -12.84 -22.34 -2.48
N ASN A 59 -12.58 -23.17 -1.46
CA ASN A 59 -11.53 -22.91 -0.47
C ASN A 59 -10.11 -22.95 -1.05
N THR A 60 -9.85 -23.72 -2.10
CA THR A 60 -8.53 -23.80 -2.74
C THR A 60 -8.12 -22.42 -3.26
N GLU A 61 -9.02 -21.82 -4.03
CA GLU A 61 -8.79 -20.53 -4.69
C GLU A 61 -8.77 -19.37 -3.69
N LYS A 62 -9.61 -19.45 -2.66
CA LYS A 62 -9.64 -18.52 -1.52
C LYS A 62 -8.31 -18.46 -0.77
N ILE A 63 -7.76 -19.62 -0.44
CA ILE A 63 -6.48 -19.75 0.27
C ILE A 63 -5.32 -19.31 -0.64
N LEU A 64 -5.33 -19.74 -1.90
CA LEU A 64 -4.33 -19.38 -2.89
C LEU A 64 -4.26 -17.86 -3.10
N ASN A 65 -5.42 -17.22 -3.31
CA ASN A 65 -5.55 -15.77 -3.45
C ASN A 65 -5.06 -15.01 -2.22
N PHE A 66 -5.36 -15.50 -1.01
CA PHE A 66 -4.91 -14.87 0.23
C PHE A 66 -3.38 -14.75 0.27
N PHE A 67 -2.67 -15.86 0.06
CA PHE A 67 -1.20 -15.86 0.11
C PHE A 67 -0.55 -15.11 -1.05
N MET A 68 -1.16 -15.17 -2.25
CA MET A 68 -0.67 -14.39 -3.39
C MET A 68 -0.79 -12.87 -3.15
N ARG A 69 -1.88 -12.41 -2.53
CA ARG A 69 -2.03 -11.00 -2.10
C ARG A 69 -1.03 -10.59 -1.02
N LYS A 70 -0.54 -11.55 -0.23
CA LYS A 70 0.46 -11.32 0.83
C LYS A 70 1.92 -11.34 0.32
N GLY A 71 2.14 -11.48 -0.98
CA GLY A 71 3.49 -11.36 -1.53
C GLY A 71 4.03 -12.63 -2.20
N LEU A 72 3.29 -13.74 -2.21
CA LEU A 72 3.78 -15.03 -2.71
C LEU A 72 3.40 -15.24 -4.17
N ASN A 73 4.26 -15.91 -4.94
CA ASN A 73 3.90 -16.33 -6.29
C ASN A 73 3.04 -17.60 -6.28
N LEU A 74 2.56 -18.02 -7.46
CA LEU A 74 1.67 -19.17 -7.59
C LEU A 74 2.29 -20.47 -7.05
N ALA A 75 3.57 -20.74 -7.32
CA ALA A 75 4.24 -21.95 -6.83
C ALA A 75 4.36 -21.97 -5.30
N GLN A 76 4.71 -20.82 -4.71
CA GLN A 76 4.86 -20.66 -3.27
C GLN A 76 3.51 -20.81 -2.54
N ALA A 77 2.48 -20.14 -3.05
CA ALA A 77 1.13 -20.24 -2.50
C ALA A 77 0.56 -21.66 -2.69
N ALA A 78 0.80 -22.29 -3.84
CA ALA A 78 0.43 -23.69 -4.08
C ALA A 78 1.17 -24.65 -3.12
N GLY A 79 2.40 -24.35 -2.71
CA GLY A 79 3.16 -25.10 -1.71
C GLY A 79 2.47 -25.15 -0.34
N ILE A 80 1.95 -24.00 0.10
CA ILE A 80 1.16 -23.87 1.32
C ILE A 80 -0.18 -24.61 1.18
N VAL A 81 -0.90 -24.37 0.07
CA VAL A 81 -2.19 -25.05 -0.20
C VAL A 81 -2.02 -26.57 -0.24
N GLY A 82 -0.96 -27.09 -0.85
CA GLY A 82 -0.69 -28.53 -0.92
C GLY A 82 -0.51 -29.20 0.43
N ASN A 83 0.03 -28.47 1.42
CA ASN A 83 0.10 -28.91 2.81
C ASN A 83 -1.27 -28.87 3.48
N ILE A 84 -1.99 -27.74 3.39
CA ILE A 84 -3.34 -27.59 3.98
C ILE A 84 -4.32 -28.62 3.41
N MET A 85 -4.20 -28.99 2.12
CA MET A 85 -4.95 -30.08 1.50
C MET A 85 -4.74 -31.41 2.22
N GLN A 86 -3.51 -31.71 2.62
CA GLN A 86 -3.18 -32.95 3.33
C GLN A 86 -3.63 -32.91 4.80
N GLU A 87 -3.52 -31.74 5.44
CA GLU A 87 -3.85 -31.56 6.85
C GLU A 87 -5.36 -31.58 7.12
N SER A 88 -6.15 -30.87 6.30
CA SER A 88 -7.57 -30.64 6.59
C SER A 88 -8.49 -30.81 5.39
N GLY A 89 -7.94 -31.08 4.21
CA GLY A 89 -8.73 -31.01 2.97
C GLY A 89 -9.24 -29.60 2.68
N LEU A 90 -8.46 -28.57 3.06
CA LEU A 90 -8.78 -27.15 2.88
C LEU A 90 -9.97 -26.66 3.73
N LYS A 91 -10.23 -27.30 4.87
CA LYS A 91 -11.40 -27.02 5.70
C LYS A 91 -10.97 -26.49 7.08
N PRO A 92 -11.48 -25.32 7.51
CA PRO A 92 -11.08 -24.73 8.79
C PRO A 92 -11.75 -25.40 10.00
N ASP A 93 -12.72 -26.30 9.80
CA ASP A 93 -13.58 -26.87 10.83
C ASP A 93 -13.28 -28.37 11.11
N ILE A 94 -12.07 -28.85 10.79
CA ILE A 94 -11.69 -30.26 10.94
C ILE A 94 -10.84 -30.48 12.19
N GLU A 95 -11.33 -31.33 13.10
CA GLU A 95 -10.57 -31.97 14.18
C GLU A 95 -9.87 -33.23 13.64
N GLN A 96 -8.67 -33.52 14.14
CA GLN A 96 -7.88 -34.70 13.82
C GLN A 96 -8.73 -35.97 13.88
N GLY A 97 -8.62 -36.80 12.84
CA GLY A 97 -9.51 -37.94 12.64
C GLY A 97 -10.69 -37.64 11.71
N GLY A 98 -10.77 -36.42 11.16
CA GLY A 98 -11.70 -36.05 10.08
C GLY A 98 -13.09 -35.61 10.56
N LYS A 99 -13.24 -35.32 11.85
CA LYS A 99 -14.50 -34.88 12.43
C LYS A 99 -14.70 -33.39 12.19
N THR A 100 -15.81 -33.01 11.59
CA THR A 100 -16.26 -31.61 11.55
C THR A 100 -16.73 -31.15 12.93
N VAL A 101 -16.31 -29.98 13.35
CA VAL A 101 -16.66 -29.38 14.65
C VAL A 101 -17.47 -28.10 14.50
N ASP A 102 -18.21 -27.75 15.54
CA ASP A 102 -19.04 -26.54 15.58
C ASP A 102 -18.19 -25.26 15.76
N SER A 103 -18.81 -24.11 15.51
CA SER A 103 -18.14 -22.80 15.51
C SER A 103 -17.62 -22.33 16.89
N ASP A 104 -18.10 -22.94 17.97
CA ASP A 104 -17.70 -22.69 19.36
C ASP A 104 -16.71 -23.74 19.91
N TYR A 105 -16.12 -24.55 19.03
CA TYR A 105 -15.17 -25.60 19.38
C TYR A 105 -13.99 -25.08 20.22
N ILE A 106 -13.55 -25.90 21.18
CA ILE A 106 -12.39 -25.61 22.03
C ILE A 106 -11.29 -26.62 21.68
N PRO A 107 -10.15 -26.18 21.12
CA PRO A 107 -9.03 -27.05 20.82
C PRO A 107 -8.53 -27.81 22.06
N LYS A 108 -8.18 -29.08 21.87
CA LYS A 108 -7.69 -29.96 22.92
C LYS A 108 -6.20 -30.20 22.71
N ASN A 109 -5.44 -30.12 23.80
CA ASN A 109 -4.01 -30.41 23.75
C ASN A 109 -3.75 -31.82 23.22
N GLY A 110 -2.88 -31.95 22.23
CA GLY A 110 -2.53 -33.22 21.59
C GLY A 110 -3.52 -33.67 20.50
N VAL A 111 -4.48 -32.84 20.12
CA VAL A 111 -5.46 -33.13 19.05
C VAL A 111 -5.37 -32.02 18.01
N GLY A 112 -4.98 -32.36 16.77
CA GLY A 112 -4.93 -31.41 15.65
C GLY A 112 -6.29 -30.78 15.34
N PHE A 113 -6.27 -29.51 14.95
CA PHE A 113 -7.47 -28.76 14.57
C PHE A 113 -7.17 -27.72 13.48
N GLY A 114 -8.13 -27.50 12.58
CA GLY A 114 -8.12 -26.41 11.60
C GLY A 114 -7.23 -26.67 10.38
N LEU A 115 -6.98 -25.62 9.60
CA LEU A 115 -6.33 -25.67 8.28
C LEU A 115 -5.00 -26.43 8.29
N VAL A 116 -4.17 -26.16 9.29
CA VAL A 116 -2.79 -26.67 9.46
C VAL A 116 -2.68 -27.59 10.70
N GLN A 117 -3.81 -28.13 11.16
CA GLN A 117 -3.88 -29.07 12.29
C GLN A 117 -3.09 -28.66 13.54
N TRP A 118 -3.28 -27.42 14.05
CA TRP A 118 -2.67 -26.95 15.29
C TRP A 118 -2.93 -27.93 16.45
N THR A 119 -1.89 -28.63 16.91
CA THR A 119 -2.04 -29.83 17.75
C THR A 119 -1.77 -29.58 19.24
N PHE A 120 -0.85 -28.69 19.59
CA PHE A 120 -0.44 -28.45 20.97
C PHE A 120 -0.94 -27.12 21.50
N THR A 121 -1.22 -27.06 22.81
CA THR A 121 -1.73 -25.85 23.48
C THR A 121 -0.89 -24.61 23.19
N ASP A 122 0.43 -24.74 23.06
CA ASP A 122 1.34 -23.62 22.80
C ASP A 122 1.08 -22.90 21.47
N ARG A 123 0.52 -23.59 20.46
CA ARG A 123 0.08 -22.97 19.19
C ARG A 123 -1.43 -22.77 19.12
N GLN A 124 -2.21 -23.62 19.78
CA GLN A 124 -3.67 -23.49 19.83
C GLN A 124 -4.13 -22.27 20.63
N ALA A 125 -3.49 -21.96 21.76
CA ALA A 125 -3.91 -20.84 22.60
C ALA A 125 -3.71 -19.47 21.91
N PRO A 126 -2.58 -19.20 21.22
CA PRO A 126 -2.44 -18.02 20.38
C PRO A 126 -3.49 -17.94 19.25
N LEU A 127 -3.78 -19.04 18.56
CA LEU A 127 -4.85 -19.08 17.55
C LEU A 127 -6.21 -18.69 18.15
N VAL A 128 -6.60 -19.29 19.28
CA VAL A 128 -7.87 -18.99 19.96
C VAL A 128 -7.93 -17.53 20.38
N LYS A 129 -6.81 -16.97 20.85
CA LYS A 129 -6.73 -15.54 21.17
C LYS A 129 -6.91 -14.69 19.92
N HIS A 130 -6.23 -15.02 18.82
CA HIS A 130 -6.24 -14.28 17.56
C HIS A 130 -7.65 -14.12 16.98
N VAL A 131 -8.36 -15.24 16.78
CA VAL A 131 -9.72 -15.22 16.22
C VAL A 131 -10.72 -14.53 17.16
N LYS A 132 -10.49 -14.61 18.47
CA LYS A 132 -11.32 -13.94 19.47
C LYS A 132 -11.14 -12.43 19.41
N ASP A 133 -9.90 -11.95 19.27
CA ASP A 133 -9.61 -10.51 19.12
C ASP A 133 -10.21 -9.96 17.82
N MET A 134 -10.24 -10.77 16.77
CA MET A 134 -10.94 -10.48 15.52
C MET A 134 -12.47 -10.54 15.60
N GLY A 135 -13.04 -11.11 16.67
CA GLY A 135 -14.48 -11.29 16.81
C GLY A 135 -15.09 -12.33 15.85
N VAL A 136 -14.30 -13.29 15.36
CA VAL A 136 -14.74 -14.36 14.44
C VAL A 136 -14.68 -15.74 15.11
N PRO A 137 -15.47 -16.73 14.64
CA PRO A 137 -15.40 -18.10 15.14
C PRO A 137 -14.03 -18.74 14.94
N ILE A 138 -13.68 -19.72 15.80
CA ILE A 138 -12.43 -20.49 15.67
C ILE A 138 -12.35 -21.28 14.36
N THR A 139 -13.51 -21.60 13.76
CA THR A 139 -13.65 -22.30 12.48
C THR A 139 -13.69 -21.36 11.27
N ASP A 140 -13.45 -20.05 11.45
CA ASP A 140 -13.45 -19.10 10.35
C ASP A 140 -12.22 -19.26 9.45
N LEU A 141 -12.43 -19.34 8.14
CA LEU A 141 -11.36 -19.54 7.16
C LEU A 141 -10.39 -18.34 7.15
N GLY A 142 -10.92 -17.12 7.20
CA GLY A 142 -10.14 -15.89 7.19
C GLY A 142 -9.31 -15.71 8.45
N GLY A 143 -9.94 -15.91 9.61
CA GLY A 143 -9.30 -15.89 10.92
C GLY A 143 -8.11 -16.85 10.98
N GLN A 144 -8.29 -18.10 10.55
CA GLN A 144 -7.20 -19.08 10.52
C GLN A 144 -6.09 -18.71 9.54
N LEU A 145 -6.41 -18.23 8.33
CA LEU A 145 -5.40 -17.83 7.33
C LEU A 145 -4.54 -16.66 7.81
N SER A 146 -5.15 -15.68 8.48
CA SER A 146 -4.42 -14.55 9.03
C SER A 146 -3.48 -14.95 10.16
N PHE A 147 -3.87 -15.91 10.99
CA PHE A 147 -3.00 -16.42 12.03
C PHE A 147 -1.80 -17.20 11.44
N ILE A 148 -2.02 -17.99 10.37
CA ILE A 148 -0.91 -18.61 9.62
C ILE A 148 0.05 -17.52 9.12
N TRP A 149 -0.47 -16.42 8.59
CA TRP A 149 0.35 -15.30 8.12
C TRP A 149 1.12 -14.59 9.24
N GLU A 150 0.49 -14.37 10.40
CA GLU A 150 1.15 -13.82 11.59
C GLU A 150 2.31 -14.71 12.04
N GLU A 151 2.07 -16.02 12.16
CA GLU A 151 3.11 -16.99 12.54
C GLU A 151 4.28 -16.97 11.52
N LEU A 152 3.98 -16.95 10.22
CA LEU A 152 4.98 -16.86 9.15
C LEU A 152 5.80 -15.56 9.18
N ASN A 153 5.24 -14.43 9.61
CA ASN A 153 5.98 -13.16 9.74
C ASN A 153 6.68 -13.02 11.09
N GLY A 154 6.28 -13.81 12.09
CA GLY A 154 6.90 -13.86 13.41
C GLY A 154 7.87 -15.05 13.54
N GLY A 155 7.48 -16.01 14.39
CA GLY A 155 8.35 -17.14 14.78
C GLY A 155 8.82 -18.04 13.63
N TYR A 156 8.17 -17.97 12.47
CA TYR A 156 8.49 -18.79 11.29
C TYR A 156 9.04 -17.98 10.11
N LEU A 157 9.56 -16.77 10.34
CA LEU A 157 10.10 -15.90 9.28
C LEU A 157 11.20 -16.56 8.45
N SER A 158 12.02 -17.43 9.06
CA SER A 158 13.02 -18.21 8.30
C SER A 158 12.38 -19.16 7.28
N THR A 159 11.24 -19.75 7.61
CA THR A 159 10.45 -20.59 6.70
C THR A 159 9.87 -19.75 5.57
N LEU A 160 9.27 -18.59 5.89
CA LEU A 160 8.71 -17.67 4.90
C LEU A 160 9.77 -17.18 3.90
N ASN A 161 10.98 -16.86 4.38
CA ASN A 161 12.07 -16.43 3.51
C ASN A 161 12.57 -17.54 2.58
N LYS A 162 12.61 -18.80 3.05
CA LYS A 162 12.93 -19.95 2.19
C LYS A 162 11.83 -20.21 1.16
N LEU A 163 10.56 -20.04 1.53
CA LEU A 163 9.45 -20.15 0.58
C LEU A 163 9.61 -19.11 -0.53
N ARG A 164 9.90 -17.86 -0.18
CA ARG A 164 10.09 -16.76 -1.14
C ARG A 164 11.26 -16.96 -2.12
N SER A 165 12.18 -17.88 -1.84
CA SER A 165 13.33 -18.17 -2.70
C SER A 165 13.13 -19.34 -3.67
N THR A 166 11.94 -19.94 -3.72
CA THR A 166 11.63 -21.04 -4.66
C THR A 166 10.48 -20.67 -5.59
N ASP A 167 10.58 -21.16 -6.83
CA ASP A 167 9.51 -21.12 -7.84
C ASP A 167 9.01 -22.54 -8.20
N ASP A 168 9.48 -23.55 -7.47
CA ASP A 168 9.03 -24.93 -7.62
C ASP A 168 7.93 -25.24 -6.57
N PRO A 169 6.71 -25.64 -7.00
CA PRO A 169 5.60 -25.89 -6.08
C PRO A 169 5.86 -27.10 -5.15
N VAL A 170 6.53 -28.14 -5.64
CA VAL A 170 6.90 -29.32 -4.84
C VAL A 170 7.89 -28.93 -3.75
N GLU A 171 8.91 -28.15 -4.08
CA GLU A 171 9.91 -27.68 -3.12
C GLU A 171 9.28 -26.67 -2.13
N ALA A 172 8.37 -25.81 -2.59
CA ALA A 172 7.61 -24.92 -1.71
C ALA A 172 6.80 -25.71 -0.66
N ALA A 173 6.18 -26.82 -1.07
CA ALA A 173 5.48 -27.69 -0.14
C ALA A 173 6.41 -28.35 0.88
N VAL A 174 7.63 -28.75 0.47
CA VAL A 174 8.65 -29.30 1.38
C VAL A 174 9.13 -28.24 2.38
N ILE A 175 9.42 -27.03 1.92
CA ILE A 175 9.88 -25.93 2.77
C ILE A 175 8.82 -25.58 3.82
N PHE A 176 7.56 -25.45 3.41
CA PHE A 176 6.46 -25.18 4.34
C PHE A 176 6.31 -26.32 5.34
N HIS A 177 6.37 -27.57 4.88
CA HIS A 177 6.31 -28.74 5.76
C HIS A 177 7.42 -28.73 6.81
N ASP A 178 8.69 -28.68 6.40
CA ASP A 178 9.84 -28.82 7.30
C ASP A 178 9.99 -27.62 8.25
N GLY A 179 9.56 -26.45 7.79
CA GLY A 179 9.63 -25.21 8.53
C GLY A 179 8.46 -24.96 9.47
N TYR A 180 7.23 -25.28 9.06
CA TYR A 180 6.00 -24.86 9.72
C TYR A 180 5.13 -26.02 10.24
N GLU A 181 4.87 -27.05 9.44
CA GLU A 181 3.98 -28.17 9.83
C GLU A 181 4.67 -29.23 10.71
N ARG A 182 5.82 -29.73 10.23
CA ARG A 182 6.64 -30.76 10.86
C ARG A 182 5.87 -32.01 11.28
N SER A 183 5.06 -32.54 10.35
CA SER A 183 4.38 -33.81 10.54
C SER A 183 5.37 -34.99 10.63
N ALA A 184 4.88 -36.17 10.97
CA ALA A 184 5.68 -37.40 11.01
C ALA A 184 5.94 -38.01 9.62
N ASP A 185 5.50 -37.37 8.54
CA ASP A 185 5.72 -37.83 7.17
C ASP A 185 7.23 -37.92 6.87
N THR A 186 7.65 -39.02 6.22
CA THR A 186 9.03 -39.13 5.72
C THR A 186 9.29 -38.11 4.61
N PRO A 187 10.54 -37.68 4.36
CA PRO A 187 10.85 -36.74 3.28
C PRO A 187 10.29 -37.16 1.91
N SER A 188 10.25 -38.48 1.63
CA SER A 188 9.64 -39.03 0.42
C SER A 188 8.12 -38.90 0.40
N GLN A 189 7.43 -39.09 1.53
CA GLN A 189 5.99 -38.86 1.65
C GLN A 189 5.65 -37.38 1.51
N VAL A 190 6.44 -36.48 2.09
CA VAL A 190 6.26 -35.03 1.94
C VAL A 190 6.32 -34.63 0.46
N LYS A 191 7.38 -35.04 -0.26
CA LYS A 191 7.52 -34.74 -1.69
C LYS A 191 6.40 -35.36 -2.54
N SER A 192 6.07 -36.62 -2.32
CA SER A 192 5.10 -37.33 -3.17
C SER A 192 3.65 -36.93 -2.90
N VAL A 193 3.28 -36.65 -1.64
CA VAL A 193 1.90 -36.36 -1.24
C VAL A 193 1.66 -34.86 -1.22
N ARG A 194 2.36 -34.12 -0.36
CA ARG A 194 2.16 -32.66 -0.19
C ARG A 194 2.70 -31.89 -1.38
N GLY A 195 3.88 -32.27 -1.86
CA GLY A 195 4.42 -31.78 -3.12
C GLY A 195 3.56 -32.16 -4.32
N GLY A 196 3.05 -33.39 -4.38
CA GLY A 196 2.10 -33.81 -5.41
C GLY A 196 0.78 -33.03 -5.40
N ASN A 197 0.24 -32.70 -4.22
CA ASN A 197 -0.93 -31.82 -4.07
C ASN A 197 -0.61 -30.40 -4.54
N SER A 198 0.55 -29.87 -4.15
CA SER A 198 1.00 -28.55 -4.59
C SER A 198 1.15 -28.46 -6.11
N GLN A 199 1.76 -29.48 -6.73
CA GLN A 199 1.89 -29.55 -8.19
C GLN A 199 0.52 -29.55 -8.87
N LYS A 200 -0.47 -30.30 -8.35
CA LYS A 200 -1.84 -30.29 -8.91
C LYS A 200 -2.48 -28.91 -8.85
N VAL A 201 -2.32 -28.19 -7.74
CA VAL A 201 -2.84 -26.82 -7.59
C VAL A 201 -2.13 -25.88 -8.56
N TYR A 202 -0.80 -25.95 -8.63
CA TYR A 202 -0.02 -25.16 -9.57
C TYR A 202 -0.46 -25.41 -11.02
N ASP A 203 -0.58 -26.68 -11.43
CA ASP A 203 -1.00 -27.07 -12.77
C ASP A 203 -2.42 -26.62 -13.11
N GLN A 204 -3.32 -26.60 -12.12
CA GLN A 204 -4.69 -26.14 -12.28
C GLN A 204 -4.76 -24.63 -12.58
N TYR A 205 -3.87 -23.82 -12.02
CA TYR A 205 -3.97 -22.35 -12.06
C TYR A 205 -2.89 -21.67 -12.90
N LYS A 206 -1.82 -22.36 -13.32
CA LYS A 206 -0.71 -21.78 -14.11
C LYS A 206 -1.16 -21.25 -15.48
N ASP A 207 -2.23 -21.82 -16.05
CA ASP A 207 -2.77 -21.45 -17.36
C ASP A 207 -4.14 -20.74 -17.26
N ALA A 208 -4.59 -20.41 -16.03
CA ALA A 208 -5.90 -19.79 -15.83
C ALA A 208 -5.94 -18.41 -16.51
N PRO A 209 -6.95 -18.12 -17.36
CA PRO A 209 -7.06 -16.82 -18.01
C PRO A 209 -7.23 -15.74 -16.95
N ALA A 210 -6.40 -14.71 -17.03
CA ALA A 210 -6.56 -13.52 -16.20
C ALA A 210 -7.94 -12.90 -16.47
N LEU A 211 -8.76 -12.81 -15.43
CA LEU A 211 -10.15 -12.39 -15.55
C LEU A 211 -10.26 -10.97 -16.10
N ALA A 212 -11.26 -10.77 -16.97
CA ALA A 212 -11.63 -9.56 -17.69
C ALA A 212 -10.97 -8.27 -17.17
N GLY A 213 -9.89 -7.87 -17.84
CA GLY A 213 -9.15 -6.66 -17.49
C GLY A 213 -7.69 -6.62 -17.92
N SER A 214 -7.11 -7.73 -18.39
CA SER A 214 -5.73 -7.78 -18.86
C SER A 214 -5.63 -8.41 -20.24
N SER A 215 -5.23 -7.62 -21.24
CA SER A 215 -4.49 -8.17 -22.36
C SER A 215 -3.14 -8.64 -21.82
N ALA A 216 -2.93 -9.95 -21.75
CA ALA A 216 -1.58 -10.50 -21.69
C ALA A 216 -0.87 -10.13 -22.99
N GLU A 217 0.25 -9.42 -22.89
CA GLU A 217 1.12 -9.15 -24.04
C GLU A 217 1.78 -10.46 -24.52
N ASP A 218 2.17 -10.47 -25.81
CA ASP A 218 2.60 -11.62 -26.61
C ASP A 218 3.78 -12.45 -26.03
N GLU A 219 4.46 -11.99 -24.97
CA GLU A 219 5.61 -12.67 -24.36
C GLU A 219 5.22 -13.97 -23.62
N LEU A 220 3.96 -14.12 -23.21
CA LEU A 220 3.47 -15.37 -22.61
C LEU A 220 3.16 -16.48 -23.62
N ARG A 221 3.17 -16.18 -24.93
CA ARG A 221 2.79 -17.13 -25.99
C ARG A 221 3.94 -17.67 -26.85
N ASN A 222 5.13 -17.08 -26.81
CA ASN A 222 6.30 -17.57 -27.53
C ASN A 222 7.59 -17.40 -26.69
N PRO A 223 8.02 -18.44 -25.95
CA PRO A 223 9.29 -18.41 -25.25
C PRO A 223 10.41 -18.68 -26.26
N GLY A 224 11.06 -17.63 -26.74
CA GLY A 224 12.17 -17.73 -27.70
C GLY A 224 13.29 -16.75 -27.36
N GLY A 225 14.20 -17.18 -26.48
CA GLY A 225 15.47 -16.50 -26.19
C GLY A 225 16.34 -17.37 -25.29
N ASP A 226 17.58 -17.63 -25.71
CA ASP A 226 18.64 -18.41 -25.03
C ASP A 226 18.97 -17.86 -23.62
N PRO A 227 19.64 -18.60 -22.72
CA PRO A 227 19.35 -18.67 -21.31
C PRO A 227 20.39 -17.88 -20.51
N ASP A 228 20.32 -16.55 -20.55
CA ASP A 228 21.02 -15.70 -19.59
C ASP A 228 20.49 -14.25 -19.67
N ASP A 229 19.23 -14.06 -19.31
CA ASP A 229 18.71 -12.77 -18.83
C ASP A 229 17.24 -12.97 -18.45
N SER A 230 16.99 -13.03 -17.14
CA SER A 230 15.66 -13.17 -16.56
C SER A 230 15.08 -11.77 -16.24
N PRO A 231 13.87 -11.40 -16.69
CA PRO A 231 13.23 -10.18 -16.23
C PRO A 231 12.49 -10.39 -14.90
N GLU A 232 12.92 -9.58 -13.93
CA GLU A 232 12.18 -9.03 -12.78
C GLU A 232 11.75 -9.94 -11.63
N ALA A 233 12.74 -10.53 -10.96
CA ALA A 233 12.73 -10.62 -9.50
C ALA A 233 12.88 -9.20 -8.91
N GLY A 234 12.06 -8.87 -7.90
CA GLY A 234 12.07 -7.55 -7.25
C GLY A 234 13.50 -7.08 -6.99
N ARG A 235 13.82 -5.84 -7.38
CA ARG A 235 15.21 -5.33 -7.37
C ARG A 235 15.90 -5.67 -6.06
N SER A 236 16.70 -6.73 -6.09
CA SER A 236 17.84 -6.90 -5.23
C SER A 236 18.59 -5.57 -5.27
N LEU A 237 18.98 -5.02 -4.12
CA LEU A 237 19.86 -3.85 -4.08
C LEU A 237 21.17 -4.14 -4.84
N GLY A 238 21.42 -5.43 -5.12
CA GLY A 238 22.57 -5.91 -5.84
C GLY A 238 23.81 -5.62 -5.03
N LYS A 239 24.91 -5.41 -5.73
CA LYS A 239 26.15 -4.99 -5.09
C LYS A 239 26.10 -3.49 -4.84
N VAL A 240 26.24 -3.08 -3.59
CA VAL A 240 26.11 -1.69 -3.15
C VAL A 240 27.47 -1.09 -2.83
N TYR A 241 27.70 0.11 -3.34
CA TYR A 241 28.82 0.97 -2.94
C TYR A 241 28.29 2.26 -2.32
N VAL A 242 28.74 2.58 -1.10
CA VAL A 242 28.38 3.81 -0.38
C VAL A 242 29.63 4.66 -0.23
N LEU A 243 29.59 5.91 -0.71
CA LEU A 243 30.66 6.90 -0.58
C LEU A 243 30.21 8.00 0.38
N GLY A 244 31.02 8.35 1.38
CA GLY A 244 30.66 9.48 2.24
C GLY A 244 31.73 10.02 3.19
N ASP A 245 31.31 10.95 4.04
CA ASP A 245 32.14 11.64 5.03
C ASP A 245 31.94 11.09 6.45
N SER A 246 32.17 11.93 7.47
CA SER A 246 32.07 11.56 8.89
C SER A 246 30.65 11.15 9.31
N ILE A 247 29.60 11.60 8.60
CA ILE A 247 28.24 11.11 8.85
C ILE A 247 28.10 9.67 8.39
N THR A 248 28.64 9.34 7.22
CA THR A 248 28.65 7.96 6.70
C THR A 248 29.54 7.04 7.54
N GLU A 249 30.66 7.55 8.07
CA GLU A 249 31.49 6.84 9.06
C GLU A 249 30.65 6.42 10.29
N GLY A 250 29.84 7.34 10.84
CA GLY A 250 28.95 7.06 11.96
C GLY A 250 27.83 6.05 11.64
N ALA A 251 27.35 6.04 10.39
CA ALA A 251 26.27 5.17 9.92
C ALA A 251 26.78 3.87 9.26
N ALA A 252 28.09 3.64 9.16
CA ALA A 252 28.66 2.59 8.29
C ALA A 252 28.16 1.18 8.63
N SER A 253 28.07 0.84 9.91
CA SER A 253 27.54 -0.46 10.36
C SER A 253 26.04 -0.63 10.06
N VAL A 254 25.28 0.46 10.09
CA VAL A 254 23.85 0.47 9.76
C VAL A 254 23.65 0.32 8.25
N TYR A 255 24.46 1.00 7.44
CA TYR A 255 24.48 0.83 5.98
C TYR A 255 24.76 -0.63 5.62
N ASP A 256 25.85 -1.23 6.11
CA ASP A 256 26.18 -2.63 5.82
C ASP A 256 25.05 -3.59 6.23
N LYS A 257 24.59 -3.50 7.48
CA LYS A 257 23.54 -4.39 8.02
C LYS A 257 22.22 -4.22 7.27
N ARG A 258 21.67 -3.02 7.20
CA ARG A 258 20.31 -2.77 6.68
C ARG A 258 20.22 -2.96 5.18
N MET A 259 21.27 -2.65 4.43
CA MET A 259 21.28 -2.90 2.99
C MET A 259 21.34 -4.40 2.69
N ARG A 260 22.13 -5.18 3.44
CA ARG A 260 22.14 -6.65 3.33
C ARG A 260 20.79 -7.26 3.70
N GLU A 261 20.20 -6.83 4.83
CA GLU A 261 18.83 -7.22 5.22
C GLU A 261 17.78 -6.84 4.16
N SER A 262 18.05 -5.78 3.38
CA SER A 262 17.17 -5.29 2.32
C SER A 262 17.41 -5.93 0.97
N GLY A 263 18.34 -6.89 0.85
CA GLY A 263 18.61 -7.64 -0.36
C GLY A 263 19.88 -7.23 -1.11
N ALA A 264 20.84 -6.54 -0.49
CA ALA A 264 22.15 -6.31 -1.09
C ALA A 264 23.00 -7.59 -1.06
N SER A 265 23.57 -7.97 -2.21
CA SER A 265 24.44 -9.15 -2.34
C SER A 265 25.82 -8.90 -1.72
N ASP A 266 26.29 -7.66 -1.79
CA ASP A 266 27.51 -7.20 -1.13
C ASP A 266 27.42 -5.69 -0.86
N VAL A 267 28.09 -5.20 0.17
CA VAL A 267 28.06 -3.79 0.56
C VAL A 267 29.47 -3.34 0.91
N MET A 268 29.93 -2.28 0.25
CA MET A 268 31.18 -1.59 0.60
C MET A 268 30.87 -0.15 0.96
N VAL A 269 31.16 0.21 2.22
CA VAL A 269 31.00 1.57 2.72
C VAL A 269 32.38 2.22 2.78
N SER A 270 32.65 3.11 1.83
CA SER A 270 33.90 3.85 1.68
C SER A 270 33.70 5.27 2.23
N TYR A 271 34.37 5.58 3.35
CA TYR A 271 34.22 6.87 4.02
C TYR A 271 35.55 7.46 4.45
N SER A 272 35.56 8.79 4.60
CA SER A 272 36.76 9.56 4.99
C SER A 272 36.33 10.73 5.87
N GLY A 273 36.41 10.57 7.20
CA GLY A 273 35.92 11.58 8.13
C GLY A 273 36.75 12.86 8.10
N GLY A 274 36.05 14.00 8.05
CA GLY A 274 36.62 15.33 7.81
C GLY A 274 37.06 15.59 6.36
N GLY A 275 36.92 14.61 5.46
CA GLY A 275 37.20 14.75 4.03
C GLY A 275 36.05 15.36 3.24
N ASN A 276 36.33 15.72 1.99
CA ASN A 276 35.36 16.07 0.96
C ASN A 276 35.58 15.34 -0.38
N LEU A 277 34.84 15.68 -1.42
CA LEU A 277 34.99 15.02 -2.73
C LEU A 277 36.37 15.28 -3.35
N ASP A 278 37.03 16.39 -3.02
CA ASP A 278 38.35 16.82 -3.53
C ASP A 278 39.50 16.69 -2.54
N ASN A 279 39.21 16.64 -1.25
CA ASN A 279 40.19 16.73 -0.18
C ASN A 279 40.09 15.51 0.73
N ALA A 280 41.23 14.88 1.01
CA ALA A 280 41.30 13.75 1.90
C ALA A 280 40.91 14.09 3.35
N GLY A 281 40.21 13.17 3.99
CA GLY A 281 39.90 13.21 5.41
C GLY A 281 41.04 12.68 6.29
N THR A 282 40.76 12.61 7.59
CA THR A 282 41.73 12.19 8.62
C THR A 282 41.47 10.79 9.17
N THR A 283 40.26 10.28 8.99
CA THR A 283 39.80 8.94 9.41
C THR A 283 39.33 8.13 8.21
N GLY A 284 38.90 6.89 8.46
CA GLY A 284 38.49 5.96 7.39
C GLY A 284 39.59 5.74 6.35
N THR A 285 39.23 5.86 5.08
CA THR A 285 40.14 5.63 3.95
C THR A 285 41.23 6.68 3.82
N ARG A 286 41.07 7.87 4.43
CA ARG A 286 41.97 9.03 4.28
C ARG A 286 42.22 9.42 2.82
N ARG A 287 41.25 9.15 1.95
CA ARG A 287 41.20 9.56 0.55
C ARG A 287 40.15 10.66 0.40
N SER A 288 40.25 11.46 -0.66
CA SER A 288 39.12 12.28 -1.11
C SER A 288 38.02 11.38 -1.67
N GLY A 289 36.82 11.93 -1.91
CA GLY A 289 35.75 11.17 -2.56
C GLY A 289 36.14 10.70 -3.96
N LEU A 290 36.73 11.57 -4.77
CA LEU A 290 37.21 11.24 -6.12
C LEU A 290 38.34 10.20 -6.10
N ASP A 291 39.25 10.27 -5.14
CA ASP A 291 40.32 9.27 -5.02
C ASP A 291 39.81 7.92 -4.50
N SER A 292 38.74 7.94 -3.68
CA SER A 292 38.04 6.71 -3.28
C SER A 292 37.39 6.04 -4.49
N ILE A 293 36.69 6.80 -5.34
CA ILE A 293 36.09 6.27 -6.58
C ILE A 293 37.16 5.65 -7.49
N LYS A 294 38.31 6.31 -7.67
CA LYS A 294 39.41 5.77 -8.50
C LYS A 294 39.98 4.47 -7.93
N ALA A 295 40.20 4.42 -6.63
CA ALA A 295 40.84 3.27 -6.00
C ALA A 295 39.86 2.10 -5.80
N ASP A 296 38.56 2.38 -5.71
CA ASP A 296 37.50 1.40 -5.55
C ASP A 296 36.81 1.04 -6.90
N LYS A 297 37.42 1.48 -8.03
CA LYS A 297 36.87 1.36 -9.39
C LYS A 297 36.36 -0.05 -9.72
N ASP A 298 37.16 -1.08 -9.46
CA ASP A 298 36.81 -2.47 -9.81
C ASP A 298 35.60 -3.00 -9.02
N TYR A 299 35.35 -2.43 -7.84
CA TYR A 299 34.15 -2.72 -7.06
C TYR A 299 32.94 -1.98 -7.63
N ILE A 300 33.11 -0.68 -7.94
CA ILE A 300 32.05 0.19 -8.47
C ILE A 300 31.59 -0.28 -9.85
N GLU A 301 32.51 -0.73 -10.72
CA GLU A 301 32.19 -1.30 -12.04
C GLU A 301 31.15 -2.41 -11.95
N LYS A 302 31.17 -3.18 -10.86
CA LYS A 302 30.25 -4.30 -10.60
C LYS A 302 29.09 -3.95 -9.66
N ALA A 303 29.02 -2.70 -9.21
CA ALA A 303 27.97 -2.25 -8.29
C ALA A 303 26.69 -1.96 -9.07
N ASP A 304 25.56 -2.48 -8.57
CA ASP A 304 24.22 -2.21 -9.09
C ASP A 304 23.63 -0.93 -8.48
N THR A 305 24.09 -0.57 -7.28
CA THR A 305 23.64 0.61 -6.53
C THR A 305 24.83 1.40 -6.00
N ILE A 306 24.86 2.70 -6.28
CA ILE A 306 25.87 3.64 -5.78
C ILE A 306 25.19 4.73 -4.96
N VAL A 307 25.56 4.87 -3.69
CA VAL A 307 25.05 5.92 -2.79
C VAL A 307 26.16 6.92 -2.48
N ILE A 308 25.88 8.21 -2.69
CA ILE A 308 26.78 9.32 -2.36
C ILE A 308 26.16 10.08 -1.19
N ALA A 309 26.69 9.85 0.01
CA ALA A 309 26.30 10.50 1.26
C ALA A 309 27.44 11.41 1.73
N HIS A 310 27.70 12.44 0.90
CA HIS A 310 28.81 13.37 1.05
C HIS A 310 28.32 14.82 0.97
N GLY A 311 28.84 15.70 1.84
CA GLY A 311 28.65 17.14 1.66
C GLY A 311 28.75 17.98 2.94
N THR A 312 28.90 17.35 4.10
CA THR A 312 28.89 18.04 5.41
C THR A 312 30.14 18.90 5.64
N ASN A 313 31.24 18.57 4.97
CA ASN A 313 32.53 19.28 5.07
C ASN A 313 32.79 20.27 3.91
N ASN A 314 31.72 20.77 3.28
CA ASN A 314 31.74 21.42 1.98
C ASN A 314 32.14 20.44 0.87
N MET A 315 31.59 20.56 -0.34
CA MET A 315 31.84 19.61 -1.43
C MET A 315 33.30 19.65 -1.92
N SER A 316 33.89 20.83 -1.92
CA SER A 316 35.29 21.09 -2.27
C SER A 316 35.75 22.39 -1.58
N HIS A 317 37.04 22.49 -1.22
CA HIS A 317 37.60 23.74 -0.69
C HIS A 317 38.23 24.62 -1.78
N THR A 318 38.42 24.07 -2.97
CA THR A 318 39.16 24.72 -4.07
C THR A 318 38.27 25.05 -5.26
N ARG A 319 37.07 24.46 -5.35
CA ARG A 319 36.17 24.54 -6.51
C ARG A 319 34.71 24.65 -6.08
N SER A 320 33.83 25.00 -7.03
CA SER A 320 32.38 25.05 -6.75
C SER A 320 31.80 23.64 -6.62
N ALA A 321 30.75 23.51 -5.80
CA ALA A 321 30.04 22.24 -5.62
C ALA A 321 29.46 21.69 -6.93
N ASP A 322 28.95 22.56 -7.82
CA ASP A 322 28.39 22.14 -9.12
C ASP A 322 29.44 21.45 -10.01
N VAL A 323 30.69 21.93 -10.03
CA VAL A 323 31.78 21.31 -10.81
C VAL A 323 32.11 19.94 -10.24
N VAL A 324 32.31 19.87 -8.93
CA VAL A 324 32.74 18.64 -8.29
C VAL A 324 31.67 17.53 -8.35
N ILE A 325 30.38 17.90 -8.28
CA ILE A 325 29.28 16.95 -8.42
C ILE A 325 29.31 16.30 -9.80
N LYS A 326 29.44 17.10 -10.87
CA LYS A 326 29.50 16.57 -12.24
C LYS A 326 30.69 15.65 -12.44
N GLU A 327 31.88 16.06 -11.98
CA GLU A 327 33.08 15.23 -12.05
C GLU A 327 32.97 13.94 -11.23
N THR A 328 32.29 13.97 -10.09
CA THR A 328 32.05 12.78 -9.26
C THR A 328 31.16 11.78 -9.99
N VAL A 329 30.07 12.25 -10.59
CA VAL A 329 29.16 11.40 -11.38
C VAL A 329 29.86 10.87 -12.63
N GLU A 330 30.64 11.69 -13.33
CA GLU A 330 31.46 11.26 -14.46
C GLU A 330 32.52 10.23 -14.04
N ALA A 331 33.21 10.43 -12.91
CA ALA A 331 34.18 9.48 -12.39
C ALA A 331 33.55 8.12 -12.08
N ILE A 332 32.34 8.10 -11.51
CA ILE A 332 31.57 6.87 -11.27
C ILE A 332 31.20 6.21 -12.60
N LYS A 333 30.65 6.96 -13.58
CA LYS A 333 30.30 6.40 -14.89
C LYS A 333 31.53 5.87 -15.64
N ASN A 334 32.67 6.54 -15.53
CA ASN A 334 33.95 6.11 -16.12
C ASN A 334 34.55 4.85 -15.48
N THR A 335 33.97 4.35 -14.39
CA THR A 335 34.32 3.01 -13.88
C THR A 335 33.86 1.89 -14.80
N GLY A 336 32.84 2.14 -15.64
CA GLY A 336 32.18 1.12 -16.46
C GLY A 336 30.88 0.57 -15.83
N THR A 337 30.49 1.09 -14.66
CA THR A 337 29.27 0.67 -13.96
C THR A 337 27.99 0.97 -14.75
N ASN A 338 27.04 0.02 -14.70
CA ASN A 338 25.64 0.22 -15.11
C ASN A 338 24.72 0.51 -13.92
N GLY A 339 25.28 0.66 -12.71
CA GLY A 339 24.52 0.83 -11.48
C GLY A 339 23.83 2.19 -11.36
N SER A 340 22.73 2.21 -10.61
CA SER A 340 21.96 3.43 -10.33
C SER A 340 22.63 4.29 -9.24
N ILE A 341 22.71 5.60 -9.46
CA ILE A 341 23.37 6.54 -8.54
C ILE A 341 22.32 7.30 -7.72
N TYR A 342 22.52 7.35 -6.40
CA TYR A 342 21.68 8.04 -5.43
C TYR A 342 22.52 9.03 -4.64
N TRP A 343 22.03 10.26 -4.45
CA TRP A 343 22.74 11.32 -3.75
C TRP A 343 21.93 11.80 -2.54
N VAL A 344 22.49 11.67 -1.35
CA VAL A 344 21.87 12.11 -0.11
C VAL A 344 22.20 13.59 0.14
N ASP A 345 21.17 14.41 0.33
CA ASP A 345 21.34 15.81 0.74
C ASP A 345 21.76 15.92 2.23
N VAL A 346 22.15 17.12 2.66
CA VAL A 346 22.77 17.36 3.96
C VAL A 346 21.80 18.03 4.93
N ALA A 347 21.84 17.64 6.21
CA ALA A 347 21.09 18.26 7.29
C ALA A 347 22.03 18.82 8.38
N ILE A 348 22.38 20.11 8.30
CA ILE A 348 23.00 20.84 9.41
C ILE A 348 21.94 21.75 10.03
N THR A 349 21.62 21.52 11.30
CA THR A 349 20.46 22.15 11.94
C THR A 349 20.81 23.50 12.55
N ASN A 350 19.78 24.24 12.99
CA ASN A 350 19.93 25.50 13.73
C ASN A 350 20.65 25.39 15.10
N LYS A 351 21.04 24.19 15.53
CA LYS A 351 21.94 23.95 16.68
C LYS A 351 23.41 23.79 16.28
N GLY A 352 23.68 23.58 14.99
CA GLY A 352 25.02 23.44 14.44
C GLY A 352 25.82 24.75 14.44
N PRO A 353 27.09 24.70 14.06
CA PRO A 353 27.91 25.90 13.93
C PRO A 353 27.39 26.80 12.81
N SER A 354 27.20 28.09 13.11
CA SER A 354 26.55 29.06 12.21
C SER A 354 27.25 29.24 10.86
N ASN A 355 28.55 28.99 10.78
CA ASN A 355 29.32 29.07 9.54
C ASN A 355 29.07 27.87 8.60
N TYR A 356 28.58 26.74 9.09
CA TYR A 356 28.30 25.55 8.28
C TYR A 356 26.87 25.53 7.71
N MET A 357 25.91 26.20 8.33
CA MET A 357 24.51 26.19 7.86
C MET A 357 24.35 26.79 6.43
N PRO A 358 24.98 27.94 6.09
CA PRO A 358 24.94 28.46 4.73
C PRO A 358 25.60 27.51 3.73
N ILE A 359 26.70 26.85 4.14
CA ILE A 359 27.43 25.88 3.30
C ILE A 359 26.53 24.68 2.99
N ALA A 360 25.88 24.08 4.00
CA ALA A 360 24.97 22.96 3.79
C ALA A 360 23.80 23.31 2.87
N ARG A 361 23.23 24.51 3.01
CA ARG A 361 22.17 25.00 2.11
C ARG A 361 22.67 25.14 0.67
N ASP A 362 23.84 25.74 0.48
CA ASP A 362 24.38 25.96 -0.86
C ASP A 362 24.79 24.62 -1.53
N VAL A 363 25.29 23.68 -0.73
CA VAL A 363 25.53 22.28 -1.13
C VAL A 363 24.24 21.60 -1.57
N ASN A 364 23.16 21.67 -0.77
CA ASN A 364 21.87 21.09 -1.14
C ASN A 364 21.34 21.70 -2.44
N LYS A 365 21.38 23.02 -2.60
CA LYS A 365 21.02 23.68 -3.87
C LYS A 365 21.81 23.13 -5.04
N SER A 366 23.12 22.92 -4.88
CA SER A 366 23.96 22.29 -5.91
C SER A 366 23.57 20.85 -6.20
N ILE A 367 23.28 20.02 -5.19
CA ILE A 367 22.80 18.64 -5.37
C ILE A 367 21.49 18.62 -6.18
N TYR A 368 20.53 19.49 -5.87
CA TYR A 368 19.25 19.50 -6.59
C TYR A 368 19.36 20.08 -8.00
N ARG A 369 20.21 21.10 -8.21
CA ARG A 369 20.44 21.70 -9.54
C ARG A 369 21.11 20.75 -10.53
N ASN A 370 21.91 19.79 -10.06
CA ASN A 370 22.67 18.88 -10.94
C ASN A 370 22.04 17.49 -11.09
N LYS A 371 20.76 17.29 -10.70
CA LYS A 371 20.07 15.99 -10.83
C LYS A 371 20.13 15.38 -12.23
N GLU A 372 20.11 16.23 -13.25
CA GLU A 372 20.21 15.84 -14.67
C GLU A 372 21.57 15.21 -15.04
N SER A 373 22.58 15.28 -14.16
CA SER A 373 23.84 14.55 -14.35
C SER A 373 23.68 13.04 -14.22
N GLY A 374 22.52 12.53 -13.80
CA GLY A 374 22.16 11.11 -13.85
C GLY A 374 22.19 10.42 -12.50
N TYR A 375 21.71 11.08 -11.46
CA TYR A 375 21.46 10.50 -10.14
C TYR A 375 20.09 10.89 -9.60
N GLN A 376 19.59 10.11 -8.65
CA GLN A 376 18.36 10.40 -7.90
C GLN A 376 18.71 10.99 -6.52
N THR A 377 17.89 11.89 -5.99
CA THR A 377 18.15 12.53 -4.69
C THR A 377 17.43 11.83 -3.54
N VAL A 378 18.10 11.71 -2.40
CA VAL A 378 17.53 11.29 -1.11
C VAL A 378 17.50 12.52 -0.20
N SER A 379 16.31 12.95 0.21
CA SER A 379 16.16 14.18 1.03
C SER A 379 16.22 13.87 2.52
N TRP A 380 17.44 13.77 3.04
CA TRP A 380 17.71 13.66 4.47
C TRP A 380 17.33 14.95 5.23
N SER A 381 17.60 16.12 4.64
CA SER A 381 17.24 17.42 5.22
C SER A 381 15.75 17.53 5.55
N LYS A 382 14.87 17.03 4.65
CA LYS A 382 13.42 16.91 4.90
C LYS A 382 13.04 15.82 5.87
N THR A 383 13.82 14.75 5.92
CA THR A 383 13.60 13.71 6.93
C THR A 383 13.83 14.29 8.34
N VAL A 384 14.81 15.18 8.48
CA VAL A 384 15.12 15.88 9.73
C VAL A 384 14.09 16.99 10.04
N ASP A 385 13.75 17.81 9.05
CA ASP A 385 12.74 18.88 9.16
C ASP A 385 11.75 18.83 7.98
N PRO A 386 10.55 18.26 8.16
CA PRO A 386 9.57 18.08 7.08
C PRO A 386 9.10 19.36 6.37
N ASN A 387 9.34 20.53 6.98
CA ASN A 387 8.99 21.84 6.40
C ASN A 387 10.16 22.50 5.66
N TYR A 388 11.34 21.88 5.68
CA TYR A 388 12.53 22.41 5.03
C TYR A 388 12.52 22.11 3.53
N ASP A 389 12.67 23.16 2.72
CA ASP A 389 12.89 23.01 1.27
C ASP A 389 14.41 23.15 0.96
N PRO A 390 15.08 22.08 0.50
CA PRO A 390 16.52 22.08 0.21
C PRO A 390 16.90 22.92 -1.02
N VAL A 391 15.93 23.35 -1.81
CA VAL A 391 16.12 24.17 -3.01
C VAL A 391 15.88 25.65 -2.71
N SER A 392 14.78 25.97 -2.00
CA SER A 392 14.31 27.35 -1.87
C SER A 392 14.51 27.99 -0.50
N SER A 393 14.65 27.21 0.58
CA SER A 393 14.73 27.76 1.94
C SER A 393 15.97 28.63 2.18
N SER A 394 15.78 29.75 2.86
CA SER A 394 16.86 30.60 3.38
C SER A 394 17.27 30.26 4.81
N ASP A 395 16.37 29.63 5.56
CA ASP A 395 16.51 29.33 6.97
C ASP A 395 17.29 28.02 7.19
N PRO A 396 17.99 27.85 8.32
CA PRO A 396 18.62 26.57 8.65
C PRO A 396 17.58 25.49 8.93
N VAL A 397 17.94 24.23 8.70
CA VAL A 397 17.11 23.06 9.05
C VAL A 397 16.76 23.12 10.54
N LYS A 398 15.48 22.96 10.89
CA LYS A 398 15.08 22.95 12.31
C LYS A 398 15.66 21.73 13.00
N HIS A 399 16.23 21.92 14.19
CA HIS A 399 16.81 20.81 14.94
C HIS A 399 15.75 19.79 15.39
N ASN A 400 16.02 18.52 15.07
CA ASN A 400 15.29 17.35 15.55
C ASN A 400 16.23 16.52 16.43
N SER A 401 16.01 16.55 17.74
CA SER A 401 16.87 15.89 18.73
C SER A 401 16.78 14.37 18.72
N GLN A 402 15.77 13.78 18.06
CA GLN A 402 15.70 12.33 17.88
C GLN A 402 16.67 11.87 16.81
N LEU A 403 16.89 12.66 15.75
CA LEU A 403 17.67 12.26 14.58
C LEU A 403 19.08 12.86 14.56
N ILE A 404 19.23 14.09 15.06
CA ILE A 404 20.50 14.83 15.09
C ILE A 404 20.87 15.09 16.55
N ALA A 405 22.14 14.84 16.90
CA ALA A 405 22.69 15.07 18.22
C ALA A 405 22.77 16.57 18.56
N GLY A 406 23.04 16.89 19.83
CA GLY A 406 23.01 18.28 20.34
C GLY A 406 23.99 19.24 19.66
N ASP A 407 24.97 18.74 18.91
CA ASP A 407 25.90 19.54 18.09
C ASP A 407 25.30 19.98 16.74
N GLY A 408 24.07 19.56 16.42
CA GLY A 408 23.34 19.94 15.22
C GLY A 408 23.91 19.38 13.90
N ILE A 409 24.86 18.45 13.95
CA ILE A 409 25.50 17.84 12.77
C ILE A 409 25.43 16.32 12.82
N HIS A 410 25.91 15.70 13.90
CA HIS A 410 26.07 14.25 13.95
C HIS A 410 24.75 13.54 14.23
N LEU A 411 24.59 12.34 13.67
CA LEU A 411 23.38 11.56 13.85
C LEU A 411 23.34 10.92 15.23
N THR A 412 22.14 10.78 15.79
CA THR A 412 21.91 9.85 16.91
C THR A 412 21.88 8.41 16.39
N SER A 413 21.77 7.42 17.28
CA SER A 413 21.52 6.03 16.87
C SER A 413 20.24 5.89 16.05
N GLU A 414 19.15 6.58 16.42
CA GLU A 414 17.90 6.59 15.66
C GLU A 414 18.04 7.34 14.33
N GLY A 415 18.82 8.42 14.31
CA GLY A 415 19.17 9.15 13.09
C GLY A 415 19.91 8.29 12.06
N ASN A 416 20.87 7.48 12.51
CA ASN A 416 21.58 6.54 11.64
C ASN A 416 20.62 5.53 10.99
N GLU A 417 19.72 4.93 11.79
CA GLU A 417 18.70 4.00 11.29
C GLU A 417 17.76 4.68 10.29
N LYS A 418 17.27 5.88 10.61
CA LYS A 418 16.34 6.62 9.75
C LYS A 418 16.99 7.09 8.44
N LEU A 419 18.25 7.52 8.48
CA LEU A 419 18.97 7.93 7.27
C LEU A 419 19.09 6.75 6.29
N VAL A 420 19.55 5.60 6.77
CA VAL A 420 19.75 4.42 5.93
C VAL A 420 18.41 3.88 5.42
N GLU A 421 17.36 3.92 6.25
CA GLU A 421 15.99 3.61 5.83
C GLU A 421 15.51 4.53 4.69
N SER A 422 15.72 5.85 4.81
CA SER A 422 15.39 6.81 3.75
C SER A 422 16.11 6.50 2.44
N VAL A 423 17.40 6.14 2.51
CA VAL A 423 18.18 5.72 1.34
C VAL A 423 17.61 4.46 0.70
N ILE A 424 17.37 3.40 1.48
CA ILE A 424 16.81 2.12 1.00
C ILE A 424 15.43 2.32 0.38
N ASN A 425 14.58 3.14 1.01
CA ASN A 425 13.25 3.45 0.50
C ASN A 425 13.34 4.19 -0.84
N THR A 426 14.25 5.15 -1.00
CA THR A 426 14.45 5.81 -2.30
C THR A 426 14.95 4.85 -3.38
N ILE A 427 15.87 3.93 -3.03
CA ILE A 427 16.39 2.91 -3.95
C ILE A 427 15.27 1.98 -4.43
N LYS A 428 14.47 1.44 -3.50
CA LYS A 428 13.39 0.50 -3.81
C LYS A 428 12.22 1.13 -4.56
N ASN A 429 11.93 2.42 -4.30
CA ASN A 429 10.78 3.12 -4.89
C ASN A 429 11.09 3.82 -6.22
N GLY A 430 12.28 3.60 -6.82
CA GLY A 430 12.60 4.09 -8.16
C GLY A 430 12.74 5.61 -8.31
N GLY A 431 12.89 6.35 -7.21
CA GLY A 431 13.17 7.79 -7.16
C GLY A 431 12.19 8.69 -7.92
N ASN A 432 11.23 9.24 -7.19
CA ASN A 432 10.50 10.43 -7.61
C ASN A 432 10.48 11.44 -6.46
N GLY A 433 11.51 12.28 -6.40
CA GLY A 433 11.59 13.43 -5.52
C GLY A 433 11.41 14.71 -6.32
N ASP A 434 10.20 15.26 -6.32
CA ASP A 434 10.03 16.72 -6.36
C ASP A 434 8.88 17.15 -5.44
N ASP A 435 9.09 18.31 -4.85
CA ASP A 435 8.61 18.74 -3.54
C ASP A 435 7.34 19.58 -3.60
N ARG A 436 6.37 19.30 -2.70
CA ARG A 436 5.67 20.34 -1.93
C ARG A 436 5.34 19.82 -0.52
N SER A 437 6.18 20.24 0.42
CA SER A 437 5.85 20.74 1.77
C SER A 437 4.62 20.12 2.47
N LYS A 438 4.92 19.34 3.51
CA LYS A 438 3.94 18.79 4.44
C LYS A 438 3.67 19.81 5.56
N THR A 439 2.77 20.76 5.30
CA THR A 439 2.11 21.48 6.39
C THR A 439 0.80 20.78 6.74
N ASP A 440 0.74 20.30 7.99
CA ASP A 440 -0.40 19.78 8.73
C ASP A 440 -0.99 18.42 8.31
N CYS A 441 -1.34 17.65 9.34
CA CYS A 441 -2.11 16.42 9.26
C CYS A 441 -3.46 16.71 8.58
N ASN A 442 -3.56 16.52 7.26
CA ASN A 442 -4.76 16.13 6.50
C ASN A 442 -4.54 16.42 5.01
N THR A 443 -4.18 15.40 4.23
CA THR A 443 -4.58 15.20 2.82
C THR A 443 -4.00 13.89 2.30
N THR A 444 -4.71 12.80 2.55
CA THR A 444 -4.57 11.58 1.77
C THR A 444 -5.02 11.88 0.35
N GLY A 445 -4.08 11.92 -0.61
CA GLY A 445 -4.43 11.72 -2.01
C GLY A 445 -4.98 10.30 -2.13
N PHE A 446 -6.30 10.17 -2.14
CA PHE A 446 -6.99 8.88 -2.26
C PHE A 446 -6.51 8.17 -3.54
N ALA A 447 -5.79 7.06 -3.37
CA ALA A 447 -5.17 6.32 -4.47
C ALA A 447 -6.14 5.34 -5.17
N GLY A 448 -7.43 5.41 -4.86
CA GLY A 448 -8.37 4.35 -5.20
C GLY A 448 -8.47 3.34 -4.05
N GLY A 449 -9.67 2.81 -3.89
CA GLY A 449 -10.12 1.84 -2.90
C GLY A 449 -11.38 1.18 -3.47
N ASN A 450 -11.95 0.19 -2.79
CA ASN A 450 -13.21 -0.39 -3.28
C ASN A 450 -14.33 0.67 -3.31
N PHE A 451 -15.46 0.37 -3.96
CA PHE A 451 -16.58 1.30 -4.15
C PHE A 451 -16.99 2.07 -2.88
N ASN A 452 -17.03 1.41 -1.73
CA ASN A 452 -17.45 2.01 -0.47
C ASN A 452 -16.37 2.92 0.15
N GLU A 453 -15.09 2.60 -0.04
CA GLU A 453 -13.98 3.46 0.39
C GLU A 453 -13.95 4.74 -0.44
N THR A 454 -13.99 4.62 -1.78
CA THR A 454 -14.04 5.78 -2.68
C THR A 454 -15.24 6.66 -2.36
N LEU A 455 -16.41 6.05 -2.10
CA LEU A 455 -17.60 6.77 -1.69
C LEU A 455 -17.36 7.62 -0.43
N LYS A 456 -16.81 7.03 0.64
CA LYS A 456 -16.57 7.73 1.91
C LYS A 456 -15.49 8.81 1.81
N HIS A 457 -14.54 8.66 0.89
CA HIS A 457 -13.55 9.68 0.59
C HIS A 457 -14.12 10.82 -0.27
N TYR A 458 -15.01 10.51 -1.21
CA TYR A 458 -15.50 11.51 -2.17
C TYR A 458 -16.74 12.26 -1.67
N ALA A 459 -17.57 11.62 -0.85
CA ALA A 459 -18.83 12.17 -0.38
C ALA A 459 -18.84 12.36 1.14
N TRP A 460 -19.47 13.44 1.62
CA TRP A 460 -19.80 13.57 3.03
C TRP A 460 -20.73 12.43 3.44
N SER A 461 -20.42 11.77 4.55
CA SER A 461 -21.23 10.66 5.08
C SER A 461 -22.59 11.09 5.61
N GLU A 462 -22.79 12.40 5.78
CA GLU A 462 -23.98 13.02 6.33
C GLU A 462 -24.53 14.06 5.35
N TRP A 463 -25.82 14.37 5.47
CA TRP A 463 -26.45 15.42 4.67
C TRP A 463 -26.04 16.82 5.14
N LYS A 464 -25.42 17.61 4.26
CA LYS A 464 -24.92 18.97 4.55
C LYS A 464 -25.75 20.10 3.93
N GLY A 465 -26.90 19.81 3.32
CA GLY A 465 -27.72 20.83 2.64
C GLY A 465 -27.07 21.34 1.34
N LEU A 466 -27.30 22.61 0.97
CA LEU A 466 -26.74 23.22 -0.26
C LEU A 466 -25.29 23.71 -0.07
N ASP A 467 -24.46 22.91 0.61
CA ASP A 467 -23.05 23.22 0.80
C ASP A 467 -22.25 22.81 -0.44
N THR A 468 -21.56 23.79 -1.05
CA THR A 468 -20.70 23.58 -2.21
C THR A 468 -19.27 23.19 -1.82
N LYS A 469 -18.94 23.13 -0.52
CA LYS A 469 -17.62 22.75 -0.04
C LYS A 469 -17.44 21.22 -0.14
N PRO A 470 -16.60 20.73 -1.07
CA PRO A 470 -16.35 19.31 -1.17
C PRO A 470 -15.45 18.83 -0.04
N ARG A 471 -15.44 17.51 0.16
CA ARG A 471 -14.32 16.84 0.83
C ARG A 471 -13.01 17.17 0.11
N GLN A 472 -11.92 17.25 0.86
CA GLN A 472 -10.63 17.62 0.30
C GLN A 472 -10.13 16.54 -0.66
N GLU A 473 -10.39 15.28 -0.35
CA GLU A 473 -10.03 14.11 -1.15
C GLU A 473 -10.78 14.11 -2.50
N TYR A 474 -12.07 14.48 -2.50
CA TYR A 474 -12.83 14.68 -3.74
C TYR A 474 -12.28 15.84 -4.58
N LYS A 475 -11.85 16.93 -3.92
CA LYS A 475 -11.22 18.06 -4.59
C LYS A 475 -9.91 17.69 -5.28
N ASP A 476 -9.10 16.88 -4.62
CA ASP A 476 -7.85 16.38 -5.18
C ASP A 476 -8.15 15.45 -6.37
N ALA A 477 -9.17 14.59 -6.25
CA ALA A 477 -9.62 13.70 -7.30
C ALA A 477 -10.09 14.44 -8.57
N PHE A 478 -11.02 15.40 -8.44
CA PHE A 478 -11.46 16.15 -9.61
C PHE A 478 -10.38 17.07 -10.17
N THR A 479 -9.43 17.52 -9.35
CA THR A 479 -8.28 18.32 -9.84
C THR A 479 -7.37 17.47 -10.72
N LYS A 480 -7.05 16.24 -10.29
CA LYS A 480 -6.29 15.26 -11.08
C LYS A 480 -7.06 14.82 -12.34
N ALA A 481 -8.36 14.58 -12.20
CA ALA A 481 -9.20 14.22 -13.34
C ALA A 481 -9.20 15.33 -14.40
N LYS A 482 -9.28 16.60 -13.97
CA LYS A 482 -9.17 17.77 -14.86
C LYS A 482 -7.83 17.83 -15.58
N SER A 483 -6.71 17.60 -14.89
CA SER A 483 -5.38 17.58 -15.54
C SER A 483 -5.24 16.47 -16.56
N ASN A 484 -5.96 15.36 -16.36
CA ASN A 484 -5.97 14.20 -17.27
C ASN A 484 -7.03 14.32 -18.39
N GLY A 485 -7.70 15.47 -18.50
CA GLY A 485 -8.70 15.73 -19.54
C GLY A 485 -10.01 14.96 -19.35
N LEU A 486 -10.34 14.58 -18.11
CA LEU A 486 -11.59 13.89 -17.78
C LEU A 486 -12.72 14.88 -17.46
N TYR A 487 -13.95 14.42 -17.63
CA TYR A 487 -15.16 15.17 -17.28
C TYR A 487 -15.31 15.27 -15.76
N ILE A 488 -15.38 16.51 -15.26
CA ILE A 488 -15.54 16.82 -13.83
C ILE A 488 -16.80 17.65 -13.52
N GLY A 489 -17.46 18.19 -14.55
CA GLY A 489 -18.59 19.11 -14.37
C GLY A 489 -18.28 20.39 -13.57
N GLY A 490 -19.32 21.13 -13.21
CA GLY A 490 -19.25 22.41 -12.50
C GLY A 490 -18.96 23.58 -13.44
N LEU A 491 -19.77 24.64 -13.39
CA LEU A 491 -19.58 25.85 -14.20
C LEU A 491 -18.88 26.95 -13.37
N LYS A 492 -19.47 27.29 -12.23
CA LYS A 492 -18.95 28.26 -11.26
C LYS A 492 -18.06 27.58 -10.22
N HIS A 493 -18.36 26.34 -9.86
CA HIS A 493 -17.65 25.54 -8.86
C HIS A 493 -17.16 24.24 -9.51
N PRO A 494 -15.95 24.24 -10.10
CA PRO A 494 -15.41 23.06 -10.77
C PRO A 494 -15.45 21.81 -9.89
N GLY A 495 -15.93 20.68 -10.44
CA GLY A 495 -16.06 19.41 -9.70
C GLY A 495 -17.35 19.27 -8.89
N ILE A 496 -18.09 20.35 -8.66
CA ILE A 496 -19.39 20.33 -7.97
C ILE A 496 -20.47 20.08 -9.01
N ASP A 497 -20.67 18.80 -9.33
CA ASP A 497 -21.63 18.34 -10.33
C ASP A 497 -22.03 16.88 -10.09
N CYS A 498 -23.30 16.57 -10.35
CA CYS A 498 -23.82 15.21 -10.21
C CYS A 498 -23.17 14.22 -11.19
N GLY A 499 -22.98 14.63 -12.45
CA GLY A 499 -22.37 13.82 -13.49
C GLY A 499 -20.88 13.59 -13.24
N GLY A 500 -20.16 14.64 -12.87
CA GLY A 500 -18.76 14.60 -12.47
C GLY A 500 -18.55 13.66 -11.29
N PHE A 501 -19.35 13.80 -10.23
CA PHE A 501 -19.26 12.95 -9.04
C PHE A 501 -19.46 11.47 -9.37
N VAL A 502 -20.58 11.11 -10.02
CA VAL A 502 -20.87 9.71 -10.35
C VAL A 502 -19.81 9.14 -11.29
N THR A 503 -19.34 9.93 -12.27
CA THR A 503 -18.27 9.49 -13.19
C THR A 503 -17.00 9.17 -12.43
N LEU A 504 -16.56 10.05 -11.53
CA LEU A 504 -15.33 9.85 -10.77
C LEU A 504 -15.48 8.73 -9.74
N LEU A 505 -16.59 8.64 -9.03
CA LEU A 505 -16.83 7.57 -8.05
C LEU A 505 -16.80 6.19 -8.73
N VAL A 506 -17.53 6.01 -9.84
CA VAL A 506 -17.58 4.73 -10.56
C VAL A 506 -16.22 4.36 -11.15
N ARG A 507 -15.49 5.34 -11.70
CA ARG A 507 -14.20 5.10 -12.36
C ARG A 507 -13.06 4.88 -11.36
N ASP A 508 -12.94 5.74 -10.36
CA ASP A 508 -11.83 5.74 -9.41
C ASP A 508 -11.97 4.66 -8.32
N SER A 509 -13.17 4.12 -8.09
CA SER A 509 -13.36 2.90 -7.29
C SER A 509 -12.98 1.60 -8.02
N GLY A 510 -12.68 1.69 -9.31
CA GLY A 510 -12.53 0.51 -10.17
C GLY A 510 -13.84 -0.22 -10.47
N PHE A 511 -15.00 0.29 -10.03
CA PHE A 511 -16.31 -0.32 -10.30
C PHE A 511 -16.55 -0.47 -11.80
N ASP A 512 -16.32 0.60 -12.57
CA ASP A 512 -16.23 0.53 -14.03
C ASP A 512 -15.34 1.65 -14.58
N LYS A 513 -14.12 1.27 -14.96
CA LYS A 513 -13.12 2.19 -15.50
C LYS A 513 -13.49 2.79 -16.86
N ASP A 514 -14.40 2.16 -17.59
CA ASP A 514 -14.85 2.60 -18.91
C ASP A 514 -16.12 3.46 -18.85
N TYR A 515 -16.74 3.60 -17.66
CA TYR A 515 -17.95 4.38 -17.46
C TYR A 515 -17.81 5.81 -18.02
N ASN A 516 -18.86 6.26 -18.71
CA ASN A 516 -18.91 7.56 -19.37
C ASN A 516 -17.73 7.79 -20.33
N TYR A 517 -17.46 6.79 -21.19
CA TYR A 517 -16.36 6.80 -22.17
C TYR A 517 -14.97 6.96 -21.52
N GLY A 518 -14.69 6.15 -20.49
CA GLY A 518 -13.46 6.25 -19.69
C GLY A 518 -13.34 7.57 -18.95
N GLY A 519 -14.48 8.16 -18.57
CA GLY A 519 -14.57 9.49 -17.98
C GLY A 519 -14.35 10.67 -18.95
N LYS A 520 -14.19 10.43 -20.26
CA LYS A 520 -14.03 11.49 -21.28
C LYS A 520 -15.32 11.88 -21.99
N GLY A 521 -16.45 11.31 -21.57
CA GLY A 521 -17.77 11.65 -22.09
C GLY A 521 -18.21 13.05 -21.66
N GLY A 522 -19.26 13.12 -20.85
CA GLY A 522 -19.85 14.41 -20.54
C GLY A 522 -20.97 14.35 -19.50
N PRO A 523 -21.89 15.33 -19.51
CA PRO A 523 -23.00 15.41 -18.57
C PRO A 523 -23.97 14.24 -18.73
N THR A 524 -25.06 14.27 -17.97
CA THR A 524 -26.00 13.14 -17.82
C THR A 524 -26.52 12.54 -19.12
N SER A 525 -26.67 13.33 -20.19
CA SER A 525 -27.05 12.81 -21.51
C SER A 525 -25.99 11.87 -22.13
N SER A 526 -24.69 12.18 -21.97
CA SER A 526 -23.59 11.30 -22.38
C SER A 526 -23.51 10.05 -21.50
N GLN A 527 -23.68 10.22 -20.19
CA GLN A 527 -23.71 9.09 -19.24
C GLN A 527 -24.86 8.13 -19.56
N GLN A 528 -26.07 8.66 -19.81
CA GLN A 528 -27.24 7.86 -20.14
C GLN A 528 -27.07 7.09 -21.43
N LYS A 529 -26.52 7.74 -22.47
CA LYS A 529 -26.22 7.07 -23.75
C LYS A 529 -25.20 5.95 -23.57
N TRP A 530 -24.11 6.22 -22.86
CA TRP A 530 -23.08 5.21 -22.61
C TRP A 530 -23.65 4.03 -21.80
N ALA A 531 -24.41 4.32 -20.74
CA ALA A 531 -25.00 3.29 -19.90
C ALA A 531 -26.04 2.44 -20.64
N SER A 532 -26.87 3.01 -21.52
CA SER A 532 -27.82 2.22 -22.30
C SER A 532 -27.16 1.29 -23.33
N GLU A 533 -25.97 1.66 -23.82
CA GLU A 533 -25.18 0.86 -24.77
C GLU A 533 -24.37 -0.24 -24.06
N ASN A 534 -23.84 0.04 -22.86
CA ASN A 534 -22.83 -0.82 -22.23
C ASN A 534 -23.36 -1.57 -20.99
N TRP A 535 -24.31 -0.99 -20.26
CA TRP A 535 -24.88 -1.55 -19.01
C TRP A 535 -26.26 -2.18 -19.24
N GLU A 536 -26.72 -2.96 -18.27
CA GLU A 536 -28.10 -3.46 -18.21
C GLU A 536 -29.04 -2.31 -17.82
N THR A 537 -30.17 -2.18 -18.51
CA THR A 537 -31.23 -1.24 -18.14
C THR A 537 -32.22 -1.94 -17.23
N LEU A 538 -32.29 -1.54 -15.95
CA LEU A 538 -33.19 -2.14 -14.96
C LEU A 538 -34.63 -1.64 -15.07
N GLY A 539 -34.85 -0.50 -15.73
CA GLY A 539 -36.16 0.10 -15.95
C GLY A 539 -36.34 1.47 -15.31
N SER A 540 -37.58 1.97 -15.31
CA SER A 540 -37.90 3.29 -14.75
C SER A 540 -38.03 3.25 -13.23
N SER A 541 -37.60 4.30 -12.54
CA SER A 541 -37.81 4.48 -11.10
C SER A 541 -39.28 4.43 -10.67
N ALA A 542 -40.23 4.75 -11.55
CA ALA A 542 -41.65 4.66 -11.23
C ALA A 542 -42.13 3.21 -10.99
N SER A 543 -41.38 2.22 -11.50
CA SER A 543 -41.71 0.80 -11.44
C SER A 543 -40.59 -0.06 -10.84
N ILE A 544 -39.50 0.54 -10.37
CA ILE A 544 -38.37 -0.19 -9.79
C ILE A 544 -38.76 -0.71 -8.41
N ASP A 545 -38.35 -1.94 -8.10
CA ASP A 545 -38.34 -2.43 -6.72
C ASP A 545 -37.03 -2.00 -6.05
N PRO A 546 -37.05 -1.10 -5.04
CA PRO A 546 -35.82 -0.67 -4.37
C PRO A 546 -35.01 -1.81 -3.76
N ALA A 547 -35.65 -2.92 -3.37
CA ALA A 547 -34.97 -4.08 -2.84
C ALA A 547 -34.14 -4.83 -3.90
N SER A 548 -34.41 -4.59 -5.18
CA SER A 548 -33.66 -5.17 -6.29
C SER A 548 -32.38 -4.40 -6.63
N LEU A 549 -32.21 -3.18 -6.10
CA LEU A 549 -31.05 -2.33 -6.36
C LEU A 549 -29.81 -2.84 -5.64
N GLN A 550 -28.65 -2.68 -6.28
CA GLN A 550 -27.34 -3.09 -5.80
C GLN A 550 -26.39 -1.88 -5.75
N PRO A 551 -25.43 -1.85 -4.81
CA PRO A 551 -24.42 -0.81 -4.76
C PRO A 551 -23.72 -0.64 -6.12
N GLY A 552 -23.70 0.59 -6.62
CA GLY A 552 -23.15 0.93 -7.94
C GLY A 552 -24.20 1.09 -9.05
N ASP A 553 -25.46 0.72 -8.82
CA ASP A 553 -26.54 1.04 -9.76
C ASP A 553 -26.71 2.57 -9.87
N VAL A 554 -26.84 3.06 -11.10
CA VAL A 554 -26.93 4.50 -11.38
C VAL A 554 -28.29 4.86 -11.96
N ALA A 555 -28.95 5.86 -11.38
CA ALA A 555 -30.18 6.44 -11.90
C ALA A 555 -29.87 7.71 -12.70
N ILE A 556 -30.33 7.79 -13.95
CA ILE A 556 -30.01 8.91 -14.84
C ILE A 556 -31.26 9.48 -15.50
N ASN A 557 -31.32 10.80 -15.63
CA ASN A 557 -32.22 11.51 -16.53
C ASN A 557 -31.51 12.70 -17.22
N ASN A 558 -32.26 13.48 -18.01
CA ASN A 558 -31.70 14.56 -18.83
C ASN A 558 -31.07 15.74 -18.05
N GLY A 559 -31.16 15.78 -16.72
CA GLY A 559 -30.58 16.86 -15.92
C GLY A 559 -29.94 16.44 -14.60
N HIS A 560 -30.09 15.18 -14.19
CA HIS A 560 -29.58 14.69 -12.91
C HIS A 560 -29.17 13.21 -12.99
N THR A 561 -28.16 12.86 -12.19
CA THR A 561 -27.73 11.48 -11.96
C THR A 561 -27.37 11.29 -10.50
N PHE A 562 -27.65 10.10 -9.97
CA PHE A 562 -27.26 9.69 -8.63
C PHE A 562 -27.03 8.18 -8.58
N ILE A 563 -26.40 7.71 -7.50
CA ILE A 563 -25.97 6.31 -7.39
C ILE A 563 -26.54 5.67 -6.13
N PHE A 564 -27.05 4.46 -6.26
CA PHE A 564 -27.44 3.64 -5.12
C PHE A 564 -26.18 3.01 -4.53
N VAL A 565 -26.01 3.16 -3.22
CA VAL A 565 -24.82 2.69 -2.49
C VAL A 565 -25.14 1.59 -1.48
N GLY A 566 -26.42 1.34 -1.23
CA GLY A 566 -26.87 0.37 -0.22
C GLY A 566 -26.55 0.81 1.21
N ASP A 567 -26.62 -0.12 2.16
CA ASP A 567 -26.29 0.16 3.56
C ASP A 567 -24.77 0.17 3.75
N VAL A 568 -24.18 1.37 3.72
CA VAL A 568 -22.74 1.57 3.96
C VAL A 568 -22.53 2.01 5.42
N PRO A 569 -21.79 1.26 6.26
CA PRO A 569 -21.60 1.60 7.67
C PRO A 569 -21.05 3.01 7.86
N GLY A 570 -21.74 3.84 8.64
CA GLY A 570 -21.35 5.22 8.90
C GLY A 570 -21.64 6.19 7.77
N PHE A 571 -22.43 5.80 6.76
CA PHE A 571 -22.94 6.67 5.69
C PHE A 571 -24.49 6.73 5.82
N GLU A 572 -25.05 7.93 5.98
CA GLU A 572 -26.41 8.13 6.52
C GLU A 572 -27.56 7.81 5.54
N ALA A 573 -27.26 7.45 4.29
CA ALA A 573 -28.27 7.20 3.26
C ALA A 573 -27.82 6.13 2.25
N ASN A 574 -28.79 5.40 1.69
CA ASN A 574 -28.56 4.36 0.69
C ASN A 574 -28.31 4.93 -0.72
N ILE A 575 -28.30 6.26 -0.86
CA ILE A 575 -28.06 7.00 -2.09
C ILE A 575 -27.00 8.06 -1.82
N ALA A 576 -26.09 8.23 -2.77
CA ALA A 576 -25.15 9.33 -2.80
C ALA A 576 -25.42 10.21 -4.02
N SER A 577 -25.38 11.54 -3.83
CA SER A 577 -25.68 12.51 -4.87
C SER A 577 -24.95 13.83 -4.67
N ALA A 578 -24.87 14.62 -5.74
CA ALA A 578 -24.35 15.99 -5.79
C ALA A 578 -25.29 16.85 -6.67
N SER A 579 -25.11 18.17 -6.70
CA SER A 579 -25.88 19.07 -7.58
C SER A 579 -24.96 20.07 -8.27
N LEU A 580 -25.21 20.35 -9.55
CA LEU A 580 -24.39 21.25 -10.36
C LEU A 580 -24.29 22.64 -9.70
N ASP A 581 -23.07 23.01 -9.29
CA ASP A 581 -22.74 24.27 -8.62
C ASP A 581 -23.52 24.59 -7.33
N GLU A 582 -24.34 23.68 -6.83
CA GLU A 582 -25.23 23.92 -5.67
C GLU A 582 -24.86 23.07 -4.46
N ARG A 583 -24.39 21.84 -4.67
CA ARG A 583 -24.15 20.89 -3.58
C ARG A 583 -23.03 19.91 -3.89
N ALA A 584 -22.04 19.83 -3.01
CA ALA A 584 -20.97 18.85 -3.07
C ALA A 584 -21.49 17.41 -2.87
N PRO A 585 -20.70 16.36 -3.18
CA PRO A 585 -21.16 14.99 -2.98
C PRO A 585 -21.40 14.66 -1.51
N MET A 586 -22.52 13.99 -1.23
CA MET A 586 -22.90 13.56 0.12
C MET A 586 -23.92 12.41 0.10
N ALA A 587 -24.13 11.80 1.27
CA ALA A 587 -25.31 10.98 1.55
C ALA A 587 -26.57 11.81 1.33
N ASP A 588 -27.50 11.29 0.53
CA ASP A 588 -28.73 12.00 0.15
C ASP A 588 -29.97 11.25 0.64
N PRO A 589 -30.47 11.56 1.85
CA PRO A 589 -31.71 10.98 2.37
C PRO A 589 -32.97 11.59 1.73
N GLN A 590 -32.83 12.65 0.91
CA GLN A 590 -33.95 13.31 0.23
C GLN A 590 -34.25 12.67 -1.12
N GLN A 591 -33.21 12.17 -1.80
CA GLN A 591 -33.32 11.43 -3.05
C GLN A 591 -33.96 10.06 -2.80
N LYS A 592 -34.97 9.70 -3.60
CA LYS A 592 -35.66 8.41 -3.47
C LYS A 592 -35.40 7.54 -4.69
N ALA A 593 -35.19 6.24 -4.45
CA ALA A 593 -35.00 5.28 -5.52
C ALA A 593 -36.20 5.21 -6.49
N THR A 594 -37.40 5.41 -5.95
CA THR A 594 -38.67 5.42 -6.68
C THR A 594 -39.09 6.79 -7.21
N GLN A 595 -38.21 7.79 -7.15
CA GLN A 595 -38.54 9.12 -7.66
C GLN A 595 -38.80 9.05 -9.17
N PRO A 596 -40.00 9.47 -9.66
CA PRO A 596 -40.34 9.36 -11.07
C PRO A 596 -39.37 10.15 -11.96
N GLY A 597 -39.23 9.72 -13.21
CA GLY A 597 -38.47 10.44 -14.23
C GLY A 597 -36.99 10.08 -14.33
N PHE A 598 -36.56 8.97 -13.71
CA PHE A 598 -35.22 8.39 -13.90
C PHE A 598 -35.31 6.98 -14.49
N THR A 599 -34.22 6.58 -15.15
CA THR A 599 -33.96 5.21 -15.60
C THR A 599 -32.76 4.67 -14.85
N TRP A 600 -32.87 3.44 -14.34
CA TRP A 600 -31.81 2.75 -13.61
C TRP A 600 -30.96 1.88 -14.54
N PHE A 601 -29.65 1.90 -14.31
CA PHE A 601 -28.65 1.13 -15.05
C PHE A 601 -27.74 0.36 -14.10
N ARG A 602 -27.35 -0.85 -14.50
CA ARG A 602 -26.45 -1.75 -13.76
C ARG A 602 -25.33 -2.26 -14.64
N LYS A 603 -24.10 -2.31 -14.11
CA LYS A 603 -22.97 -2.94 -14.80
C LYS A 603 -23.24 -4.44 -15.02
N LYS A 604 -23.03 -4.91 -16.25
CA LYS A 604 -23.24 -6.30 -16.66
C LYS A 604 -22.22 -7.26 -16.04
#